data_AF-A0A4Q7N664-F1
#
_entry.id   AF-A0A4Q7N664-F1
#
_cell.length_a   1.000
_cell.length_b   1.000
_cell.length_c   1.000
_cell.angle_alpha   90.00
_cell.angle_beta   90.00
_cell.angle_gamma   90.00
#
_symmetry.space_group_name_H-M   'P 1'
#
loop_
_entity.id
_entity.type
_entity.pdbx_description
1 polymer ?
#
loop_
_entity_poly.entity_id
_entity_poly.type
_entity_poly.pdbx_seq_one_letter_code
_entity_poly.pdbx_strand_id
1 'polypeptide(L)' 'MEDYVIVVNKIEELQTIKDRQELELIFERAKRTIIGGQEVILVRQNSDGQQYRFETYSNEHDFEEYRKQVFRFL' A
#
# COMPACT_ATOMS: atom_id res chain seq x y z
N MET A 1 12.44 9.04 -11.48
CA MET A 1 11.99 8.43 -10.21
C MET A 1 10.61 7.85 -10.52
N GLU A 2 10.35 6.61 -10.11
CA GLU A 2 9.13 5.85 -10.47
C GLU A 2 8.13 5.78 -9.31
N ASP A 3 6.84 5.90 -9.59
CA ASP A 3 5.79 5.75 -8.58
C ASP A 3 5.84 4.36 -7.93
N TYR A 4 5.44 4.27 -6.67
CA TYR A 4 5.45 3.00 -5.94
C TYR A 4 4.08 2.32 -5.99
N VAL A 5 4.04 1.13 -6.56
CA VAL A 5 2.79 0.37 -6.73
C VAL A 5 2.63 -0.64 -5.59
N ILE A 6 1.50 -0.58 -4.89
CA ILE A 6 1.10 -1.57 -3.88
C ILE A 6 -0.07 -2.38 -4.43
N VAL A 7 0.08 -3.71 -4.46
CA VAL A 7 -1.03 -4.61 -4.78
C VAL A 7 -1.87 -4.83 -3.52
N VAL A 8 -3.11 -4.34 -3.50
CA VAL A 8 -4.01 -4.40 -2.34
C VAL A 8 -4.26 -5.84 -1.89
N ASN A 9 -4.41 -6.76 -2.84
CA ASN A 9 -4.58 -8.19 -2.53
C ASN A 9 -3.41 -8.75 -1.70
N LYS A 10 -2.20 -8.24 -1.89
CA LYS A 10 -1.03 -8.66 -1.11
C LYS A 10 -1.11 -8.15 0.33
N ILE A 11 -1.60 -6.93 0.54
CA ILE A 11 -1.83 -6.37 1.88
C ILE A 11 -2.86 -7.21 2.64
N GLU A 12 -3.97 -7.57 1.98
CA GLU A 12 -5.03 -8.41 2.57
C GLU A 12 -4.50 -9.82 2.95
N GLU A 13 -3.66 -10.42 2.10
CA GLU A 13 -2.99 -11.69 2.39
C GLU A 13 -2.10 -11.59 3.63
N LEU A 14 -1.22 -10.59 3.68
CA LEU A 14 -0.31 -10.36 4.81
C LEU A 14 -1.07 -10.07 6.11
N GLN A 15 -2.19 -9.35 6.04
CA GLN A 15 -3.08 -9.16 7.19
C GLN A 15 -3.66 -10.49 7.69
N THR A 16 -4.09 -11.35 6.76
CA THR A 16 -4.65 -12.67 7.08
C THR A 16 -3.65 -13.56 7.80
N ILE A 17 -2.38 -13.58 7.35
CA ILE A 17 -1.31 -14.36 7.99
C ILE A 17 -0.62 -13.61 9.15
N LYS A 18 -1.07 -12.39 9.47
CA LYS A 18 -0.51 -11.51 10.50
C LYS A 18 0.98 -11.20 10.34
N ASP A 19 1.45 -11.11 9.10
CA ASP A 19 2.83 -10.76 8.80
C ASP A 19 3.01 -9.23 8.90
N ARG A 20 3.13 -8.78 10.16
CA ARG A 20 3.33 -7.37 10.49
C ARG A 20 4.64 -6.83 9.94
N GLN A 21 5.69 -7.65 9.90
CA GLN A 21 7.02 -7.22 9.50
C GLN A 21 7.06 -6.86 8.01
N GLU A 22 6.51 -7.72 7.16
CA GLU A 22 6.46 -7.47 5.72
C GLU A 22 5.56 -6.26 5.40
N LEU A 23 4.44 -6.11 6.12
CA LEU A 23 3.59 -4.92 6.00
C LEU A 23 4.36 -3.65 6.35
N GLU A 24 5.07 -3.62 7.48
CA GLU A 24 5.88 -2.45 7.88
C GLU A 24 6.92 -2.11 6.81
N LEU A 25 7.59 -3.11 6.20
CA LEU A 25 8.54 -2.87 5.12
C LEU A 25 7.90 -2.26 3.88
N ILE A 26 6.71 -2.72 3.48
CA ILE A 26 5.97 -2.16 2.34
C ILE A 26 5.59 -0.69 2.62
N PHE A 27 5.02 -0.43 3.80
CA PHE A 27 4.58 0.91 4.18
C PHE A 27 5.74 1.90 4.34
N GLU A 28 6.88 1.47 4.89
CA GLU A 28 8.08 2.30 4.99
C GLU A 28 8.64 2.70 3.63
N ARG A 29 8.65 1.79 2.66
CA ARG A 29 9.08 2.09 1.28
C ARG A 29 8.14 3.11 0.64
N ALA A 30 6.84 2.88 0.74
CA ALA A 30 5.82 3.76 0.19
C ALA A 30 5.87 5.17 0.82
N LYS A 31 6.08 5.25 2.14
CA LYS A 31 6.27 6.53 2.83
C LYS A 31 7.47 7.30 2.28
N ARG A 32 8.61 6.64 2.07
CA ARG A 32 9.81 7.26 1.48
C ARG A 32 9.56 7.76 0.06
N THR A 33 8.77 7.03 -0.74
CA THR A 33 8.36 7.46 -2.08
C THR A 33 7.58 8.78 -2.03
N ILE A 34 6.62 8.90 -1.12
CA ILE A 34 5.84 10.14 -0.93
C ILE A 34 6.73 11.30 -0.48
N ILE A 35 7.62 11.07 0.50
CA ILE A 35 8.57 12.09 0.96
C ILE A 35 9.51 12.54 -0.18
N GLY A 36 9.82 11.64 -1.12
CA GLY A 36 10.57 11.94 -2.34
C GLY A 36 9.80 12.75 -3.39
N GLY A 37 8.54 13.10 -3.13
CA GLY A 37 7.68 13.87 -4.05
C GLY A 37 6.99 13.03 -5.12
N GLN A 38 6.87 11.72 -4.89
CA GLN A 38 6.26 10.78 -5.83
C GLN A 38 4.96 10.21 -5.29
N GLU A 39 4.22 9.49 -6.13
CA GLU A 39 2.94 8.90 -5.74
C GLU A 39 3.07 7.44 -5.33
N VAL A 40 2.20 7.03 -4.41
CA VAL A 40 1.94 5.62 -4.10
C VAL A 40 0.61 5.24 -4.74
N ILE A 41 0.63 4.24 -5.61
CA ILE A 41 -0.54 3.80 -6.37
C ILE A 41 -0.99 2.44 -5.82
N LEU A 42 -2.19 2.40 -5.25
CA LEU A 42 -2.84 1.15 -4.89
C LEU A 42 -3.48 0.55 -6.14
N VAL A 43 -3.15 -0.70 -6.44
CA VAL A 43 -3.78 -1.48 -7.50
C VAL A 43 -4.45 -2.71 -6.92
N ARG A 44 -5.58 -3.08 -7.49
CA ARG A 44 -6.24 -4.35 -7.17
C ARG A 44 -6.22 -5.24 -8.39
N GLN A 45 -5.98 -6.52 -8.16
CA GLN A 45 -6.04 -7.55 -9.17
C GLN A 45 -7.36 -8.31 -9.02
N ASN A 46 -8.12 -8.40 -10.11
CA ASN A 46 -9.32 -9.24 -10.16
C ASN A 46 -8.96 -10.69 -10.55
N SER A 47 -9.94 -11.59 -10.48
CA SER A 47 -9.76 -13.02 -10.75
C SER A 47 -9.29 -13.32 -12.17
N ASP A 48 -9.58 -12.42 -13.12
CA ASP A 48 -9.12 -12.51 -14.52
C ASP A 48 -7.68 -12.00 -14.72
N GLY A 49 -7.01 -11.58 -13.64
CA GLY A 49 -5.62 -11.10 -13.65
C GLY A 49 -5.45 -9.65 -14.11
N GLN A 50 -6.54 -8.94 -14.41
CA GLN A 50 -6.48 -7.51 -14.73
C GLN A 50 -6.22 -6.69 -13.46
N GLN A 51 -5.29 -5.76 -13.58
CA GLN A 51 -5.01 -4.79 -12.54
C GLN A 51 -5.73 -3.48 -12.85
N TYR A 52 -6.39 -2.92 -11.85
CA TYR A 52 -6.95 -1.58 -11.93
C TYR A 52 -6.45 -0.73 -10.77
N ARG A 53 -6.24 0.55 -11.05
CA ARG A 53 -5.92 1.55 -10.03
C ARG A 53 -7.12 1.69 -9.11
N PHE A 54 -6.90 1.42 -7.83
CA PHE A 54 -7.90 1.55 -6.80
C PHE A 54 -7.84 2.94 -6.16
N GLU A 55 -6.65 3.38 -5.78
CA GLU A 55 -6.43 4.66 -5.07
C GLU A 55 -5.00 5.14 -5.29
N THR A 56 -4.75 6.44 -5.09
CA THR A 56 -3.42 7.03 -5.19
C THR A 56 -3.20 7.99 -4.02
N TYR A 57 -2.04 7.92 -3.40
CA TYR A 57 -1.59 8.83 -2.35
C TYR A 57 -0.39 9.64 -2.81
N SER A 58 -0.51 10.96 -2.72
CA SER A 58 0.55 11.92 -3.04
C SER A 58 1.01 12.74 -1.83
N ASN A 59 0.45 12.46 -0.64
CA ASN A 59 0.82 13.12 0.61
C ASN A 59 0.91 12.12 1.76
N GLU A 60 1.74 12.46 2.76
CA GLU A 60 2.04 11.58 3.88
C GLU A 60 0.82 11.38 4.79
N HIS A 61 -0.01 12.41 4.97
CA HIS A 61 -1.13 12.38 5.90
C HIS A 61 -2.15 11.31 5.51
N ASP A 62 -2.64 11.36 4.28
CA ASP A 62 -3.66 10.42 3.78
C ASP A 62 -3.10 8.99 3.74
N PHE A 63 -1.83 8.85 3.36
CA PHE A 63 -1.17 7.55 3.34
C PHE A 63 -1.00 6.93 4.74
N GLU A 64 -0.68 7.73 5.75
CA GLU A 64 -0.61 7.27 7.14
C GLU A 64 -1.98 6.88 7.69
N GLU A 65 -3.06 7.53 7.28
CA GLU A 65 -4.41 7.11 7.65
C GLU A 65 -4.75 5.74 7.04
N TYR A 66 -4.41 5.50 5.77
CA TYR A 66 -4.54 4.18 5.15
C TYR A 66 -3.74 3.12 5.91
N ARG A 67 -2.47 3.40 6.23
CA ARG A 67 -1.62 2.52 7.03
C ARG A 67 -2.28 2.17 8.37
N LYS A 68 -2.79 3.17 9.11
CA LYS A 68 -3.48 2.94 10.40
C LYS A 68 -4.71 2.05 10.24
N GLN A 69 -5.48 2.20 9.16
CA GLN A 69 -6.64 1.35 8.89
C GLN A 69 -6.22 -0.10 8.65
N VAL A 70 -5.14 -0.33 7.91
CA VAL A 70 -4.59 -1.68 7.66
C VAL A 70 -4.11 -2.33 8.97
N PHE A 71 -3.37 -1.61 9.80
CA PHE A 71 -2.88 -2.16 11.07
C PHE A 71 -3.94 -2.25 12.17
N ARG A 72 -5.10 -1.61 12.03
CA ARG A 72 -6.17 -1.64 13.05
C ARG A 72 -6.66 -3.05 13.36
N PHE A 73 -6.61 -3.96 12.39
CA PHE A 73 -7.16 -5.31 12.49
C PHE A 73 -6.10 -6.40 12.72
N LEU A 74 -4.86 -6.00 13.04
CA LEU A 74 -3.71 -6.87 13.31
C LEU A 74 -3.37 -6.94 14.79
#